data_AF-A0A7H0Y1V6-F1
#
_entry.id   AF-A0A7H0Y1V6-F1
#
_cell.length_a   1.000
_cell.length_b   1.000
_cell.length_c   1.000
_cell.angle_alpha   90.00
_cell.angle_beta   90.00
_cell.angle_gamma   90.00
#
_symmetry.space_group_name_H-M   'P 1'
#
loop_
_entity.id
_entity.type
_entity.pdbx_description
1 polymer ?
#
loop_
_entity_poly.entity_id
_entity_poly.type
_entity_poly.pdbx_seq_one_letter_code
_entity_poly.pdbx_strand_id
1 'polypeptide(L)'
;MDFPDYTVDQLIQISEMMAKERDYILMPQSILKMKEHLLNERNDSLHAFSNARYVRNVIEKAIRHQAVRLLNQYRSGQPGKQELMTLRPEDLKMDKR
;
A
#
# COMPACT_ATOMS: atom_id res chain seq x y z
N MET A 1 12.47 -20.64 17.48
CA MET A 1 11.91 -19.32 17.81
C MET A 1 10.83 -19.08 16.78
N ASP A 2 9.60 -19.47 17.10
CA ASP A 2 8.48 -19.34 16.17
C ASP A 2 8.01 -17.89 16.20
N PHE A 3 8.23 -17.17 15.10
CA PHE A 3 7.67 -15.84 14.92
C PHE A 3 6.24 -16.02 14.40
N PRO A 4 5.21 -15.60 15.15
CA PRO A 4 3.84 -15.71 14.67
C PRO A 4 3.65 -14.83 13.43
N ASP A 5 2.88 -15.33 12.47
CA ASP A 5 2.51 -14.56 11.30
C ASP A 5 1.75 -13.29 11.71
N TYR A 6 2.04 -12.19 11.01
CA TYR A 6 1.32 -10.93 11.22
C TYR A 6 -0.17 -11.10 10.87
N THR A 7 -1.04 -10.63 11.75
CA THR A 7 -2.46 -10.43 11.46
C THR A 7 -2.64 -9.38 10.36
N VAL A 8 -3.80 -9.38 9.69
CA VAL A 8 -4.11 -8.36 8.68
C VAL A 8 -4.04 -6.95 9.26
N ASP A 9 -4.52 -6.74 10.49
CA ASP A 9 -4.46 -5.42 11.12
C ASP A 9 -3.01 -4.99 11.42
N GLN A 10 -2.12 -5.92 11.81
CA GLN A 10 -0.69 -5.62 11.95
C GLN A 10 -0.04 -5.29 10.60
N LEU A 11 -0.42 -5.98 9.52
CA LEU A 11 0.06 -5.68 8.17
C LEU A 11 -0.39 -4.30 7.70
N ILE A 12 -1.61 -3.89 8.04
CA ILE A 12 -2.09 -2.52 7.79
C ILE A 12 -1.25 -1.51 8.59
N GLN A 13 -1.02 -1.73 9.88
CA GLN A 13 -0.17 -0.83 10.67
C GLN A 13 1.26 -0.72 10.10
N ILE A 14 1.83 -1.84 9.65
CA ILE A 14 3.13 -1.85 8.98
C ILE A 14 3.10 -1.02 7.69
N SER A 15 2.03 -1.14 6.90
CA SER A 15 1.87 -0.39 5.66
C SER A 15 1.79 1.13 5.89
N GLU A 16 1.05 1.56 6.91
CA GLU A 16 0.90 2.96 7.29
C GLU A 16 2.21 3.53 7.83
N MET A 17 2.91 2.76 8.66
CA MET A 17 4.25 3.10 9.15
C MET A 17 5.23 3.27 7.99
N MET A 18 5.29 2.33 7.05
CA MET A 18 6.19 2.40 5.89
C MET A 18 5.90 3.59 4.97
N ALA A 19 4.62 3.94 4.79
CA ALA A 19 4.22 5.14 4.06
C ALA A 19 4.68 6.39 4.81
N LYS A 20 4.40 6.46 6.12
CA LYS A 20 4.75 7.59 6.98
C LYS A 20 6.25 7.85 7.06
N GLU A 21 7.08 6.81 7.14
CA GLU A 21 8.55 6.92 7.12
C GLU A 21 9.09 7.60 5.85
N ARG A 22 8.28 7.63 4.77
CA ARG A 22 8.61 8.25 3.48
C ARG A 22 7.80 9.52 3.22
N ASP A 23 7.19 10.10 4.27
CA ASP A 23 6.32 11.27 4.19
C ASP A 23 5.03 11.08 3.36
N TYR A 24 4.57 9.83 3.22
CA TYR A 24 3.30 9.51 2.57
C TYR A 24 2.21 9.20 3.59
N ILE A 25 0.97 9.47 3.19
CA ILE A 25 -0.24 9.02 3.85
C ILE A 25 -1.05 8.14 2.89
N LEU A 26 -1.67 7.10 3.42
CA LEU A 26 -2.66 6.31 2.70
C LEU A 26 -4.03 6.95 2.91
N MET A 27 -4.78 7.19 1.83
CA MET A 27 -6.19 7.57 1.99
C MET A 27 -6.96 6.44 2.72
N PRO A 28 -8.03 6.77 3.48
CA PRO A 28 -8.87 5.74 4.12
C PRO A 28 -9.35 4.65 3.15
N GLN A 29 -9.71 5.07 1.93
CA GLN A 29 -10.12 4.18 0.84
C GLN A 29 -8.98 3.22 0.41
N SER A 30 -7.73 3.69 0.45
CA SER A 30 -6.53 2.90 0.12
C SER A 30 -6.27 1.84 1.19
N ILE A 31 -6.45 2.21 2.46
CA ILE A 31 -6.34 1.30 3.60
C ILE A 31 -7.40 0.19 3.50
N LEU A 32 -8.65 0.57 3.24
CA LEU A 32 -9.75 -0.40 3.05
C LEU A 32 -9.44 -1.39 1.92
N LYS A 33 -9.05 -0.88 0.75
CA LYS A 33 -8.68 -1.70 -0.41
C LYS A 33 -7.56 -2.69 -0.08
N MET A 34 -6.54 -2.24 0.66
CA MET A 34 -5.43 -3.10 1.07
C MET A 34 -5.87 -4.15 2.10
N LYS A 35 -6.74 -3.77 3.05
CA LYS A 35 -7.28 -4.70 4.05
C LYS A 35 -8.09 -5.83 3.38
N GLU A 36 -8.96 -5.48 2.45
CA GLU A 36 -9.74 -6.44 1.66
C GLU A 36 -8.82 -7.39 0.86
N HIS A 37 -7.80 -6.83 0.21
CA HIS A 37 -6.81 -7.64 -0.53
C HIS A 37 -6.08 -8.63 0.37
N LEU A 38 -5.58 -8.17 1.52
CA LEU A 38 -4.86 -9.02 2.47
C LEU A 38 -5.75 -10.08 3.11
N LEU A 39 -7.04 -9.80 3.33
CA LEU A 39 -8.01 -10.78 3.81
C LEU A 39 -8.23 -11.89 2.77
N ASN A 40 -8.36 -11.54 1.49
CA ASN A 40 -8.52 -12.52 0.42
C ASN A 40 -7.28 -13.40 0.28
N GLU A 41 -6.09 -12.80 0.20
CA GLU A 41 -4.83 -13.55 0.10
C GLU A 41 -4.62 -14.51 1.29
N ARG A 42 -5.03 -14.11 2.50
CA ARG A 42 -4.96 -14.97 3.69
C ARG A 42 -5.89 -16.19 3.57
N ASN A 43 -7.06 -16.03 3.00
CA ASN A 43 -8.01 -17.13 2.82
C ASN A 43 -7.55 -18.10 1.72
N ASP A 44 -6.85 -17.59 0.71
CA ASP A 44 -6.40 -18.36 -0.45
C ASP A 44 -5.03 -19.05 -0.24
N SER A 45 -4.18 -18.53 0.67
CA SER A 45 -2.86 -19.14 0.97
C SER A 45 -2.88 -20.04 2.21
N LEU A 46 -2.64 -21.34 1.99
CA LEU A 46 -2.34 -22.35 3.02
C LEU A 46 -0.92 -22.26 3.60
N HIS A 47 -0.08 -21.35 3.09
CA HIS A 47 1.34 -21.28 3.44
C HIS A 47 1.71 -19.94 4.10
N ALA A 48 2.57 -20.02 5.12
CA ALA A 48 3.19 -18.92 5.85
C ALA A 48 3.99 -18.02 4.91
N PHE A 49 3.30 -17.09 4.28
CA PHE A 49 3.90 -16.11 3.38
C PHE A 49 4.48 -14.97 4.22
N SER A 50 5.65 -14.45 3.83
CA SER A 50 6.25 -13.28 4.46
C SER A 50 5.44 -12.02 4.12
N ASN A 51 4.27 -11.88 4.73
CA ASN A 51 3.27 -10.86 4.43
C ASN A 51 3.82 -9.44 4.60
N ALA A 52 4.79 -9.23 5.50
CA ALA A 52 5.47 -7.95 5.66
C ALA A 52 6.32 -7.56 4.43
N ARG A 53 7.00 -8.52 3.80
CA ARG A 53 7.77 -8.26 2.55
C ARG A 53 6.82 -7.93 1.41
N TYR A 54 5.67 -8.60 1.35
CA TYR A 54 4.63 -8.29 0.38
C TYR A 54 4.10 -6.87 0.55
N VAL A 55 3.69 -6.49 1.76
CA VAL A 55 3.21 -5.13 2.08
C VAL A 55 4.25 -4.08 1.70
N ARG A 56 5.54 -4.29 2.02
CA ARG A 56 6.62 -3.40 1.59
C ARG A 56 6.63 -3.20 0.07
N ASN A 57 6.60 -4.29 -0.69
CA ASN A 57 6.61 -4.23 -2.15
C ASN A 57 5.37 -3.49 -2.70
N VAL A 58 4.20 -3.67 -2.06
CA VAL A 58 2.96 -2.97 -2.43
C VAL A 58 3.11 -1.47 -2.21
N ILE A 59 3.62 -1.02 -1.07
CA ILE A 59 3.83 0.41 -0.78
C ILE A 59 4.86 1.02 -1.74
N GLU A 60 5.98 0.34 -2.00
CA GLU A 60 6.99 0.82 -2.94
C GLU A 60 6.46 0.92 -4.39
N LYS A 61 5.61 -0.02 -4.81
CA LYS A 61 4.90 0.06 -6.09
C LYS A 61 3.88 1.21 -6.10
N ALA A 62 3.14 1.40 -5.01
CA ALA A 62 2.15 2.46 -4.89
C ALA A 62 2.77 3.85 -5.05
N ILE A 63 3.92 4.10 -4.42
CA ILE A 63 4.68 5.35 -4.56
C ILE A 63 5.06 5.59 -6.03
N ARG A 64 5.53 4.56 -6.74
CA ARG A 64 5.84 4.68 -8.19
C ARG A 64 4.60 4.98 -9.03
N HIS A 65 3.47 4.34 -8.73
CA HIS A 65 2.23 4.61 -9.45
C HIS A 65 1.69 6.00 -9.16
N GLN A 66 1.80 6.48 -7.93
CA GLN A 66 1.42 7.84 -7.56
C GLN A 66 2.25 8.86 -8.35
N ALA A 67 3.56 8.65 -8.50
CA ALA A 67 4.40 9.52 -9.31
C ALA A 67 3.91 9.57 -10.77
N VAL A 68 3.58 8.41 -11.36
CA VAL A 68 3.03 8.34 -12.73
C VAL A 68 1.66 9.00 -12.83
N ARG A 69 0.79 8.84 -11.82
CA ARG A 69 -0.52 9.52 -11.75
C ARG A 69 -0.33 11.03 -11.73
N LEU A 70 0.54 11.56 -10.88
CA LEU A 70 0.79 12.99 -10.78
C LEU A 70 1.38 13.57 -12.06
N LEU A 71 2.34 12.89 -12.71
CA LEU A 71 2.87 13.31 -14.01
C LEU A 71 1.78 13.42 -15.08
N ASN A 72 0.83 12.49 -15.08
CA ASN A 72 -0.27 12.49 -16.03
C ASN A 72 -1.36 13.54 -15.72
N GLN A 73 -1.64 13.79 -14.44
CA GLN A 73 -2.68 14.71 -14.00
C GLN A 73 -2.22 16.17 -14.04
N TYR A 74 -0.95 16.43 -13.74
CA TYR A 74 -0.36 17.77 -13.66
C TYR A 74 0.55 18.06 -14.87
N ARG A 75 0.05 17.85 -16.09
CA ARG A 75 0.80 18.15 -17.34
C ARG A 75 1.13 19.63 -17.51
N SER A 76 0.30 20.50 -16.95
CA SER A 76 0.43 21.96 -17.04
C SER A 76 0.16 22.55 -15.67
N GLY A 77 1.05 22.30 -14.72
CA GLY A 77 0.93 22.74 -13.33
C GLY A 77 1.83 21.94 -12.40
N GLN A 78 1.80 22.27 -11.12
CA GLN A 78 2.49 21.51 -10.08
C GLN A 78 1.48 20.99 -9.06
N PRO A 79 1.59 19.72 -8.64
CA PRO A 79 0.77 19.21 -7.55
C PRO A 79 1.07 19.95 -6.25
N GLY A 80 0.04 20.21 -5.46
CA GLY A 80 0.21 20.72 -4.11
C GLY A 80 0.90 19.70 -3.20
N LYS A 81 1.45 20.16 -2.08
CA LYS A 81 2.13 19.30 -1.08
C LYS A 81 1.28 18.09 -0.67
N GLN A 82 -0.01 18.30 -0.43
CA GLN A 82 -0.92 17.23 -0.03
C GLN A 82 -1.00 16.12 -1.09
N GLU A 83 -1.02 16.47 -2.38
CA GLU A 83 -1.06 15.49 -3.47
C GLU A 83 0.24 14.71 -3.60
N LEU A 84 1.37 15.38 -3.41
CA LEU A 84 2.69 14.75 -3.38
C LEU A 84 2.83 13.71 -2.26
N MET A 85 2.10 13.91 -1.16
CA MET A 85 2.14 13.04 0.02
C MET A 85 1.01 11.99 0.07
N THR A 86 0.03 12.02 -0.83
CA THR A 86 -1.16 11.17 -0.72
C THR A 86 -1.14 9.98 -1.68
N LEU A 87 -1.17 8.76 -1.14
CA LEU A 87 -1.39 7.51 -1.88
C LEU A 87 -2.89 7.18 -1.97
N ARG A 88 -3.40 7.11 -3.20
CA ARG A 88 -4.81 6.87 -3.52
C ARG A 88 -5.09 5.39 -3.85
N PRO A 89 -6.36 4.95 -3.86
CA PRO A 89 -6.70 3.56 -4.15
C PRO A 89 -6.23 3.09 -5.54
N GLU A 90 -6.16 3.99 -6.51
CA GLU A 90 -5.68 3.71 -7.87
C GLU A 90 -4.16 3.49 -7.95
N ASP A 91 -3.40 3.99 -6.98
CA ASP A 91 -1.95 3.80 -6.88
C ASP A 91 -1.62 2.37 -6.39
N LEU A 92 -2.52 1.77 -5.59
CA LEU A 92 -2.44 0.39 -5.12
C LEU A 92 -2.87 -0.61 -6.20
N LYS A 93 -1.95 -0.93 -7.12
CA LYS A 93 -2.14 -2.02 -8.08
C LYS A 93 -1.59 -3.32 -7.49
N MET A 94 -2.49 -4.08 -6.87
CA MET A 94 -2.23 -5.41 -6.33
C MET A 94 -2.80 -6.41 -7.33
N ASP A 95 -1.96 -7.30 -7.83
CA ASP A 95 -2.38 -8.35 -8.76
C ASP A 95 -3.28 -9.33 -7.99
N LYS A 96 -4.44 -9.67 -8.56
CA LYS A 96 -5.20 -10.83 -8.09
C LYS A 96 -4.46 -12.06 -8.57
N ARG A 97 -4.06 -12.94 -7.65
CA ARG A 97 -3.53 -14.26 -8.01
C ARG A 97 -4.61 -15.15 -8.60
#